data_AF-A0AAX4FJV4-F1
#
_entry.id   AF-A0AAX4FJV4-F1
#
_cell.length_a   1.000
_cell.length_b   1.000
_cell.length_c   1.000
_cell.angle_alpha   90.00
_cell.angle_beta   90.00
_cell.angle_gamma   90.00
#
_symmetry.space_group_name_H-M   'P 1'
#
loop_
_entity.id
_entity.type
_entity.pdbx_description
1 polymer ?
#
loop_
_entity_poly.entity_id
_entity_poly.type
_entity_poly.pdbx_seq_one_letter_code
_entity_poly.pdbx_strand_id
1 'polypeptide(L)'
;MQTAPQPHTEPLQQAIAAHRSGQLEHAAQLYTQLLDDQPGHADALHYQGILLHQRGNSAAAVASITQALTLAPAQPDACNNLGNVHRECGRLRDAEHCYRRALALAPARADALANLAAVLEAQRRSEEAFVTYAALLHTYPQSAHAHYLLGLFLRNNAQAAEHLQQSVQCLQQACTLAPDHLHAREALGTGLYLLGEHAQAQTVYRDWLALEPGNPVATHMLAACGGAEPPPRAGDTYVRELFDGFADSFDEQLLHHLEYRAPQRLTEALAACLAPPHAGLRMLDAGCGTGLCAPLWRPYAHQLVGVDLSPGMVAKARQRGGYDRLEVAELTAYLHAQHAQWDVIGSADTLVYFGALQPVLAAAAGALTPGGVLGFTVEALDEPDDRVELDASGRYRHSHAHVRAALQGAGLQPIGLELDVLRSERGQPVHGWVVTARTPGPA
;
A
#
# COMPACT_ATOMS: atom_id res chain seq x y z
N MET A 1 27.86 -27.98 -39.48
CA MET A 1 28.80 -26.88 -39.20
C MET A 1 28.24 -26.07 -38.04
N GLN A 2 28.83 -26.22 -36.86
CA GLN A 2 28.59 -25.32 -35.73
C GLN A 2 29.23 -23.98 -36.08
N THR A 3 28.41 -22.94 -36.25
CA THR A 3 28.88 -21.56 -36.35
C THR A 3 29.53 -21.19 -35.02
N ALA A 4 30.82 -20.84 -35.03
CA ALA A 4 31.51 -20.31 -33.87
C ALA A 4 30.73 -19.10 -33.31
N PRO A 5 30.63 -18.95 -31.98
CA PRO A 5 30.01 -17.77 -31.39
C PRO A 5 30.77 -16.52 -31.86
N GLN A 6 30.02 -15.47 -32.23
CA GLN A 6 30.59 -14.19 -32.64
C GLN A 6 31.47 -13.64 -31.50
N PRO A 7 32.65 -13.05 -31.77
CA PRO A 7 33.64 -12.66 -30.75
C PRO A 7 33.15 -11.61 -29.74
N HIS A 8 31.99 -10.99 -29.96
CA HIS A 8 31.42 -9.96 -29.10
C HIS A 8 30.34 -10.47 -28.14
N THR A 9 29.93 -11.74 -28.25
CA THR A 9 28.86 -12.31 -27.41
C THR A 9 29.36 -12.69 -26.01
N GLU A 10 30.63 -13.03 -25.86
CA GLU A 10 31.20 -13.51 -24.60
C GLU A 10 31.34 -12.41 -23.51
N PRO A 11 31.85 -11.19 -23.80
CA PRO A 11 31.94 -10.13 -22.79
C PRO A 11 30.56 -9.64 -22.33
N LEU A 12 29.59 -9.53 -23.25
CA LEU A 12 28.22 -9.16 -22.91
C LEU A 12 27.56 -10.21 -22.01
N GLN A 13 27.73 -11.50 -22.31
CA GLN A 13 27.19 -12.58 -21.49
C GLN A 13 27.78 -12.57 -20.08
N GLN A 14 29.08 -12.28 -19.93
CA GLN A 14 29.71 -12.12 -18.61
C GLN A 14 29.09 -10.94 -17.84
N ALA A 15 28.88 -9.80 -18.49
CA ALA A 15 28.25 -8.64 -17.88
C ALA A 15 26.82 -8.94 -17.40
N ILE A 16 26.01 -9.59 -18.24
CA ILE A 16 24.65 -10.01 -17.91
C ILE A 16 24.65 -11.05 -16.78
N ALA A 17 25.59 -12.00 -16.77
CA ALA A 17 25.70 -12.99 -15.71
C ALA A 17 26.05 -12.36 -14.36
N ALA A 18 27.04 -11.45 -14.35
CA ALA A 18 27.39 -10.67 -13.16
C ALA A 18 26.17 -9.89 -12.65
N HIS A 19 25.44 -9.23 -13.55
CA HIS A 19 24.22 -8.48 -13.24
C HIS A 19 23.16 -9.37 -12.60
N ARG A 20 22.84 -10.51 -13.22
CA ARG A 20 21.87 -11.50 -12.70
C ARG A 20 22.26 -12.09 -11.36
N SER A 21 23.56 -12.16 -11.05
CA SER A 21 24.08 -12.63 -9.76
C SER A 21 24.11 -11.56 -8.66
N GLY A 22 23.62 -10.35 -8.94
CA GLY A 22 23.60 -9.25 -7.98
C GLY A 22 24.94 -8.54 -7.80
N GLN A 23 25.96 -8.87 -8.59
CA GLN A 23 27.27 -8.20 -8.57
C GLN A 23 27.21 -6.90 -9.37
N LEU A 24 26.45 -5.92 -8.88
CA LEU A 24 26.11 -4.71 -9.62
C LEU A 24 27.35 -3.88 -10.00
N GLU A 25 28.34 -3.76 -9.11
CA GLU A 25 29.60 -3.03 -9.32
C GLU A 25 30.42 -3.68 -10.43
N HIS A 26 30.54 -5.00 -10.38
CA HIS A 26 31.22 -5.78 -11.38
C HIS A 26 30.52 -5.66 -12.75
N ALA A 27 29.20 -5.84 -12.77
CA ALA A 27 28.40 -5.71 -13.99
C ALA A 27 28.56 -4.33 -14.64
N ALA A 28 28.56 -3.26 -13.84
CA ALA A 28 28.76 -1.91 -14.34
C ALA A 28 30.13 -1.72 -14.99
N GLN A 29 31.19 -2.28 -14.39
CA GLN A 29 32.53 -2.23 -14.96
C GLN A 29 32.57 -2.97 -16.31
N LEU A 30 31.98 -4.16 -16.38
CA LEU A 30 31.94 -4.94 -17.63
C LEU A 30 31.13 -4.25 -18.73
N TYR A 31 29.97 -3.66 -18.43
CA TYR A 31 29.22 -2.89 -19.41
C TYR A 31 29.99 -1.65 -19.88
N THR A 32 30.69 -0.97 -18.97
CA THR A 32 31.50 0.21 -19.31
C THR A 32 32.66 -0.17 -20.23
N GLN A 33 33.42 -1.22 -19.89
CA GLN A 33 34.51 -1.72 -20.73
C GLN A 33 34.03 -2.11 -22.13
N LEU A 34 32.89 -2.81 -22.21
CA LEU A 34 32.30 -3.20 -23.49
C LEU A 34 31.89 -1.99 -24.33
N LEU A 35 31.37 -0.93 -23.70
CA LEU A 35 30.96 0.30 -24.36
C LEU A 35 32.11 1.25 -24.69
N ASP A 36 33.23 1.18 -23.94
CA ASP A 36 34.46 1.89 -24.29
C ASP A 36 35.06 1.32 -25.59
N ASP A 37 35.06 -0.02 -25.73
CA ASP A 37 35.51 -0.70 -26.94
C ASP A 37 34.50 -0.58 -28.09
N GLN A 38 33.20 -0.60 -27.77
CA GLN A 38 32.10 -0.56 -28.75
C GLN A 38 30.96 0.37 -28.30
N PRO A 39 31.09 1.70 -28.49
CA PRO A 39 30.09 2.68 -28.03
C PRO A 39 28.69 2.50 -28.64
N GLY A 40 28.60 1.79 -29.78
CA GLY A 40 27.36 1.49 -30.48
C GLY A 40 26.75 0.11 -30.17
N HIS A 41 27.23 -0.61 -29.15
CA HIS A 41 26.70 -1.93 -28.82
C HIS A 41 25.31 -1.82 -28.16
N ALA A 42 24.25 -1.98 -28.96
CA ALA A 42 22.87 -1.76 -28.53
C ALA A 42 22.46 -2.58 -27.28
N ASP A 43 22.75 -3.89 -27.25
CA ASP A 43 22.39 -4.73 -26.09
C ASP A 43 23.12 -4.28 -24.81
N ALA A 44 24.40 -3.90 -24.91
CA ALA A 44 25.17 -3.40 -23.78
C ALA A 44 24.60 -2.08 -23.24
N LEU A 45 24.20 -1.15 -24.12
CA LEU A 45 23.51 0.09 -23.75
C LEU A 45 22.15 -0.20 -23.07
N HIS A 46 21.40 -1.17 -23.59
CA HIS A 46 20.12 -1.59 -23.01
C HIS A 46 20.31 -2.13 -21.58
N TYR A 47 21.18 -3.12 -21.40
CA TYR A 47 21.39 -3.74 -20.09
C TYR A 47 22.10 -2.81 -19.09
N GLN A 48 23.02 -1.94 -19.54
CA GLN A 48 23.58 -0.87 -18.71
C GLN A 48 22.48 0.08 -18.23
N GLY A 49 21.52 0.41 -19.10
CA GLY A 49 20.37 1.23 -18.74
C GLY A 49 19.52 0.61 -17.62
N ILE A 50 19.26 -0.70 -17.67
CA ILE A 50 18.57 -1.42 -16.58
C ILE A 50 19.36 -1.29 -15.27
N LEU A 51 20.67 -1.49 -15.31
CA LEU A 51 21.53 -1.40 -14.13
C LEU A 51 21.56 0.02 -13.53
N LEU A 52 21.60 1.05 -14.37
CA LEU A 52 21.54 2.45 -13.95
C LEU A 52 20.24 2.76 -13.21
N HIS A 53 19.12 2.23 -13.70
CA HIS A 53 17.82 2.38 -13.05
C HIS A 53 17.77 1.70 -11.68
N GLN A 54 18.29 0.47 -11.58
CA GLN A 54 18.40 -0.25 -10.30
C GLN A 54 19.25 0.48 -9.26
N ARG A 55 20.15 1.37 -9.71
CA ARG A 55 20.97 2.24 -8.85
C ARG A 55 20.33 3.61 -8.56
N GLY A 56 19.07 3.80 -8.96
CA GLY A 56 18.34 5.05 -8.77
C GLY A 56 18.64 6.13 -9.82
N ASN A 57 19.47 5.87 -10.82
CA ASN A 57 19.75 6.83 -11.90
C ASN A 57 18.83 6.61 -13.11
N SER A 58 17.52 6.83 -12.90
CA SER A 58 16.49 6.60 -13.92
C SER A 58 16.63 7.53 -15.14
N ALA A 59 17.20 8.73 -14.98
CA ALA A 59 17.45 9.64 -16.10
C ALA A 59 18.51 9.10 -17.06
N ALA A 60 19.64 8.63 -16.52
CA ALA A 60 20.67 7.98 -17.33
C ALA A 60 20.18 6.66 -17.95
N ALA A 61 19.34 5.91 -17.22
CA ALA A 61 18.71 4.70 -17.74
C ALA A 61 17.88 4.96 -19.00
N VAL A 62 16.99 5.97 -18.97
CA VAL A 62 16.20 6.38 -20.14
C VAL A 62 17.08 6.74 -21.32
N ALA A 63 18.13 7.55 -21.10
CA ALA A 63 19.04 7.95 -22.16
C ALA A 63 19.74 6.74 -22.81
N SER A 64 20.28 5.83 -21.99
CA SER A 64 20.99 4.64 -22.45
C SER A 64 20.09 3.69 -23.24
N ILE A 65 18.90 3.36 -22.74
CA ILE A 65 17.97 2.45 -23.42
C ILE A 65 17.39 3.11 -24.68
N THR A 66 17.16 4.42 -24.68
CA THR A 66 16.73 5.16 -25.88
C THR A 66 17.80 5.09 -26.96
N GLN A 67 19.08 5.29 -26.61
CA GLN A 67 20.19 5.15 -27.55
C GLN A 67 20.28 3.73 -28.11
N ALA A 68 20.11 2.70 -27.27
CA ALA A 68 20.03 1.31 -27.72
C ALA A 68 18.92 1.10 -28.77
N LEU A 69 17.74 1.68 -28.53
CA LEU A 69 16.58 1.60 -29.44
C LEU A 69 16.71 2.47 -30.70
N THR A 70 17.58 3.49 -30.70
CA THR A 70 17.96 4.23 -31.91
C THR A 70 18.88 3.38 -32.79
N LEU A 71 19.84 2.67 -32.18
CA LEU A 71 20.81 1.84 -32.90
C LEU A 71 20.17 0.54 -33.41
N ALA A 72 19.31 -0.09 -32.62
CA ALA A 72 18.58 -1.29 -32.99
C ALA A 72 17.09 -1.16 -32.63
N PRO A 73 16.24 -0.68 -33.56
CA PRO A 73 14.84 -0.38 -33.27
C PRO A 73 13.93 -1.59 -33.01
N ALA A 74 14.33 -2.79 -33.43
CA ALA A 74 13.53 -4.01 -33.38
C ALA A 74 13.83 -4.86 -32.12
N GLN A 75 13.88 -4.20 -30.95
CA GLN A 75 14.17 -4.85 -29.66
C GLN A 75 12.95 -4.76 -28.72
N PRO A 76 12.06 -5.77 -28.69
CA PRO A 76 10.88 -5.75 -27.81
C PRO A 76 11.26 -5.69 -26.32
N ASP A 77 12.33 -6.36 -25.91
CA ASP A 77 12.83 -6.36 -24.53
C ASP A 77 13.27 -4.96 -24.08
N ALA A 78 14.00 -4.24 -24.93
CA ALA A 78 14.44 -2.87 -24.65
C ALA A 78 13.26 -1.90 -24.59
N CYS A 79 12.26 -2.05 -25.49
CA CYS A 79 11.01 -1.29 -25.42
C CYS A 79 10.27 -1.55 -24.10
N ASN A 80 10.07 -2.81 -23.72
CA ASN A 80 9.38 -3.16 -22.47
C ASN A 80 10.11 -2.61 -21.23
N ASN A 81 11.43 -2.74 -21.18
CA ASN A 81 12.23 -2.23 -20.06
C ASN A 81 12.25 -0.71 -20.00
N LEU A 82 12.34 -0.01 -21.14
CA LEU A 82 12.17 1.45 -21.17
C LEU A 82 10.80 1.84 -20.62
N GLY A 83 9.75 1.12 -21.02
CA GLY A 83 8.40 1.30 -20.49
C GLY A 83 8.33 1.19 -18.96
N ASN A 84 9.01 0.18 -18.38
CA ASN A 84 9.09 0.01 -16.93
C ASN A 84 9.76 1.21 -16.25
N VAL A 85 10.88 1.68 -16.79
CA VAL A 85 11.59 2.87 -16.26
C VAL A 85 10.69 4.11 -16.32
N HIS A 86 9.94 4.32 -17.41
CA HIS A 86 8.99 5.43 -17.51
C HIS A 86 7.84 5.30 -16.50
N ARG A 87 7.28 4.10 -16.33
CA ARG A 87 6.20 3.82 -15.37
C ARG A 87 6.63 4.14 -13.94
N GLU A 88 7.80 3.66 -13.52
CA GLU A 88 8.36 3.90 -12.18
C GLU A 88 8.73 5.37 -11.94
N CYS A 89 8.97 6.14 -13.01
CA CYS A 89 9.13 7.59 -12.94
C CYS A 89 7.79 8.38 -13.03
N GLY A 90 6.64 7.71 -13.02
CA GLY A 90 5.32 8.34 -13.18
C GLY A 90 5.00 8.85 -14.59
N ARG A 91 5.85 8.57 -15.59
CA ARG A 91 5.65 8.98 -16.99
C ARG A 91 4.77 7.96 -17.75
N LEU A 92 3.51 7.85 -17.33
CA LEU A 92 2.59 6.78 -17.79
C LEU A 92 2.34 6.76 -19.31
N ARG A 93 2.25 7.92 -19.96
CA ARG A 93 2.04 8.00 -21.42
C ARG A 93 3.24 7.48 -22.22
N ASP A 94 4.45 7.80 -21.76
CA ASP A 94 5.68 7.29 -22.39
C ASP A 94 5.79 5.77 -22.19
N ALA A 95 5.44 5.28 -21.00
CA ALA A 95 5.41 3.87 -20.69
C ALA A 95 4.47 3.11 -21.64
N GLU A 96 3.24 3.61 -21.82
CA GLU A 96 2.29 3.06 -22.78
C GLU A 96 2.85 3.01 -24.21
N HIS A 97 3.45 4.10 -24.69
CA HIS A 97 4.05 4.13 -26.02
C HIS A 97 5.11 3.02 -26.19
N CYS A 98 5.94 2.83 -25.17
CA CYS A 98 6.97 1.79 -25.15
C CYS A 98 6.36 0.38 -25.17
N TYR A 99 5.34 0.09 -24.36
CA TYR A 99 4.69 -1.22 -24.34
C TYR A 99 3.94 -1.51 -25.65
N ARG A 100 3.23 -0.53 -26.21
CA ARG A 100 2.60 -0.69 -27.53
C ARG A 100 3.62 -0.97 -28.63
N ARG A 101 4.80 -0.32 -28.58
CA ARG A 101 5.91 -0.62 -29.50
C ARG A 101 6.48 -2.03 -29.29
N ALA A 102 6.62 -2.49 -28.04
CA ALA A 102 7.04 -3.85 -27.74
C ALA A 102 6.04 -4.88 -28.31
N LEU A 103 4.73 -4.64 -28.18
CA LEU A 103 3.68 -5.50 -28.71
C LEU A 103 3.56 -5.43 -30.24
N ALA A 104 3.87 -4.31 -30.87
CA ALA A 104 3.96 -4.23 -32.33
C ALA A 104 5.08 -5.13 -32.90
N LEU A 105 6.16 -5.31 -32.14
CA LEU A 105 7.28 -6.20 -32.49
C LEU A 105 7.02 -7.66 -32.09
N ALA A 106 6.32 -7.87 -30.97
CA ALA A 106 6.01 -9.19 -30.41
C ALA A 106 4.57 -9.21 -29.83
N PRO A 107 3.55 -9.47 -30.66
CA PRO A 107 2.14 -9.30 -30.27
C PRO A 107 1.66 -10.16 -29.11
N ALA A 108 2.24 -11.35 -28.95
CA ALA A 108 1.85 -12.30 -27.93
C ALA A 108 2.61 -12.14 -26.61
N ARG A 109 3.45 -11.12 -26.44
CA ARG A 109 4.41 -11.06 -25.32
C ARG A 109 3.73 -10.78 -23.97
N ALA A 110 3.79 -11.75 -23.06
CA ALA A 110 3.07 -11.72 -21.77
C ALA A 110 3.38 -10.52 -20.87
N ASP A 111 4.67 -10.23 -20.65
CA ASP A 111 5.13 -9.10 -19.82
C ASP A 111 4.65 -7.76 -20.37
N ALA A 112 4.73 -7.53 -21.68
CA ALA A 112 4.28 -6.30 -22.31
C ALA A 112 2.76 -6.14 -22.29
N LEU A 113 1.98 -7.23 -22.43
CA LEU A 113 0.52 -7.20 -22.26
C LEU A 113 0.13 -6.85 -20.83
N ALA A 114 0.73 -7.51 -19.84
CA ALA A 114 0.49 -7.25 -18.42
C ALA A 114 0.84 -5.79 -18.05
N ASN A 115 2.00 -5.32 -18.49
CA ASN A 115 2.48 -3.97 -18.21
C ASN A 115 1.63 -2.88 -18.91
N LEU A 116 1.21 -3.12 -20.15
CA LEU A 116 0.30 -2.21 -20.85
C LEU A 116 -1.04 -2.10 -20.12
N ALA A 117 -1.62 -3.24 -19.71
CA ALA A 117 -2.88 -3.26 -18.98
C ALA A 117 -2.80 -2.49 -17.66
N ALA A 118 -1.73 -2.69 -16.88
CA ALA A 118 -1.49 -1.96 -15.63
C ALA A 118 -1.33 -0.45 -15.85
N VAL A 119 -0.63 -0.02 -16.90
CA VAL A 119 -0.50 1.42 -17.22
C VAL A 119 -1.81 2.03 -17.70
N LEU A 120 -2.63 1.30 -18.45
CA LEU A 120 -3.96 1.76 -18.84
C LEU A 120 -4.89 1.92 -17.63
N GLU A 121 -4.80 1.01 -16.65
CA GLU A 121 -5.52 1.10 -15.38
C GLU A 121 -5.09 2.35 -14.59
N ALA A 122 -3.79 2.60 -14.44
CA ALA A 122 -3.27 3.80 -13.79
C ALA A 122 -3.71 5.10 -14.50
N GLN A 123 -3.88 5.06 -15.82
CA GLN A 123 -4.44 6.16 -16.62
C GLN A 123 -5.99 6.24 -16.58
N ARG A 124 -6.68 5.40 -15.80
CA ARG A 124 -8.15 5.32 -15.67
C ARG A 124 -8.87 4.95 -16.98
N ARG A 125 -8.18 4.23 -17.87
CA ARG A 125 -8.74 3.71 -19.14
C ARG A 125 -9.20 2.27 -18.95
N SER A 126 -10.18 2.07 -18.07
CA SER A 126 -10.62 0.75 -17.59
C SER A 126 -11.07 -0.20 -18.70
N GLU A 127 -11.75 0.28 -19.74
CA GLU A 127 -12.18 -0.57 -20.86
C GLU A 127 -10.99 -1.15 -21.65
N GLU A 128 -10.00 -0.32 -21.98
CA GLU A 128 -8.80 -0.79 -22.69
C GLU A 128 -7.93 -1.68 -21.80
N ALA A 129 -7.86 -1.39 -20.49
CA ALA A 129 -7.17 -2.24 -19.52
C ALA A 129 -7.82 -3.63 -19.46
N PHE A 130 -9.15 -3.71 -19.37
CA PHE A 130 -9.90 -4.97 -19.40
C PHE A 130 -9.60 -5.78 -20.67
N VAL A 131 -9.71 -5.15 -21.85
CA VAL A 131 -9.41 -5.81 -23.13
C VAL A 131 -7.97 -6.35 -23.17
N THR A 132 -7.02 -5.61 -22.61
CA THR A 132 -5.61 -6.01 -22.60
C THR A 132 -5.35 -7.17 -21.62
N TYR A 133 -5.93 -7.16 -20.41
CA TYR A 133 -5.87 -8.29 -19.49
C TYR A 133 -6.58 -9.53 -20.05
N ALA A 134 -7.72 -9.36 -20.69
CA ALA A 134 -8.44 -10.45 -21.35
C ALA A 134 -7.61 -11.03 -22.52
N ALA A 135 -6.91 -10.20 -23.29
CA ALA A 135 -6.01 -10.65 -24.35
C ALA A 135 -4.81 -11.44 -23.78
N LEU A 136 -4.23 -11.01 -22.65
CA LEU A 136 -3.21 -11.77 -21.93
C LEU A 136 -3.72 -13.15 -21.54
N LEU A 137 -4.89 -13.23 -20.91
CA LEU A 137 -5.47 -14.50 -20.50
C LEU A 137 -5.85 -15.39 -21.69
N HIS A 138 -6.39 -14.81 -22.77
CA HIS A 138 -6.70 -15.54 -24.00
C HIS A 138 -5.46 -16.14 -24.65
N THR A 139 -4.34 -15.40 -24.65
CA THR A 139 -3.06 -15.86 -25.19
C THR A 139 -2.43 -16.93 -24.31
N TYR A 140 -2.61 -16.83 -22.98
CA TYR A 140 -2.01 -17.70 -21.98
C TYR A 140 -3.05 -18.29 -21.00
N PRO A 141 -3.96 -19.16 -21.46
CA PRO A 141 -5.09 -19.63 -20.64
C PRO A 141 -4.68 -20.51 -19.45
N GLN A 142 -3.47 -21.07 -19.47
CA GLN A 142 -2.89 -21.89 -18.40
C GLN A 142 -1.93 -21.09 -17.51
N SER A 143 -1.86 -19.76 -17.64
CA SER A 143 -1.04 -18.91 -16.78
C SER A 143 -1.82 -18.52 -15.52
N ALA A 144 -1.40 -19.05 -14.37
CA ALA A 144 -1.94 -18.63 -13.07
C ALA A 144 -1.84 -17.12 -12.87
N HIS A 145 -0.72 -16.52 -13.32
CA HIS A 145 -0.49 -15.09 -13.24
C HIS A 145 -1.47 -14.27 -14.10
N ALA A 146 -1.82 -14.74 -15.31
CA ALA A 146 -2.79 -14.05 -16.16
C ALA A 146 -4.20 -14.05 -15.55
N HIS A 147 -4.62 -15.19 -14.98
CA HIS A 147 -5.86 -15.30 -14.21
C HIS A 147 -5.86 -14.38 -12.99
N TYR A 148 -4.74 -14.36 -12.24
CA TYR A 148 -4.58 -13.48 -11.08
C TYR A 148 -4.73 -12.01 -11.45
N LEU A 149 -4.03 -11.54 -12.50
CA LEU A 149 -4.08 -10.15 -12.93
C LEU A 149 -5.48 -9.70 -13.39
N LEU A 150 -6.15 -10.50 -14.22
CA LEU A 150 -7.52 -10.18 -14.64
C LEU A 150 -8.50 -10.22 -13.46
N GLY A 151 -8.37 -11.20 -12.57
CA GLY A 151 -9.19 -11.30 -11.36
C GLY A 151 -9.02 -10.09 -10.45
N LEU A 152 -7.77 -9.68 -10.20
CA LEU A 152 -7.45 -8.49 -9.42
C LEU A 152 -8.04 -7.22 -10.04
N PHE A 153 -7.87 -7.04 -11.35
CA PHE A 153 -8.44 -5.91 -12.09
C PHE A 153 -9.97 -5.85 -11.95
N LEU A 154 -10.65 -6.98 -12.19
CA LEU A 154 -12.11 -7.09 -12.08
C LEU A 154 -12.61 -6.77 -10.68
N ARG A 155 -11.92 -7.26 -9.64
CA ARG A 155 -12.25 -6.97 -8.24
C ARG A 155 -12.15 -5.48 -7.92
N ASN A 156 -11.05 -4.86 -8.34
CA ASN A 156 -10.74 -3.47 -8.02
C ASN A 156 -11.65 -2.50 -8.80
N ASN A 157 -12.12 -2.91 -9.98
CA ASN A 157 -13.00 -2.13 -10.86
C ASN A 157 -14.47 -2.63 -10.85
N ALA A 158 -14.85 -3.45 -9.86
CA ALA A 158 -16.19 -3.99 -9.78
C ALA A 158 -17.23 -2.89 -9.50
N GLN A 159 -18.21 -2.76 -10.40
CA GLN A 159 -19.38 -1.88 -10.23
C GLN A 159 -20.66 -2.66 -9.94
N ALA A 160 -20.62 -3.98 -10.14
CA ALA A 160 -21.73 -4.89 -9.95
C ALA A 160 -21.22 -6.23 -9.41
N ALA A 161 -22.12 -6.99 -8.80
CA ALA A 161 -21.83 -8.33 -8.28
C ALA A 161 -21.28 -9.28 -9.37
N GLU A 162 -21.68 -9.10 -10.63
CA GLU A 162 -21.19 -9.91 -11.75
C GLU A 162 -19.67 -9.78 -11.96
N HIS A 163 -19.11 -8.56 -11.86
CA HIS A 163 -17.66 -8.37 -11.97
C HIS A 163 -16.91 -9.04 -10.81
N LEU A 164 -17.49 -9.01 -9.60
CA LEU A 164 -16.93 -9.73 -8.44
C LEU A 164 -16.98 -11.25 -8.64
N GLN A 165 -18.06 -11.78 -9.22
CA GLN A 165 -18.18 -13.19 -9.56
C GLN A 165 -17.14 -13.62 -10.59
N GLN A 166 -16.97 -12.84 -11.67
CA GLN A 166 -15.93 -13.09 -12.67
C GLN A 166 -14.52 -13.01 -12.08
N SER A 167 -14.29 -12.05 -11.18
CA SER A 167 -13.04 -11.94 -10.41
C SER A 167 -12.77 -13.22 -9.62
N VAL A 168 -13.74 -13.69 -8.82
CA VAL A 168 -13.62 -14.90 -8.02
C VAL A 168 -13.32 -16.12 -8.90
N GLN A 169 -13.98 -16.25 -10.06
CA GLN A 169 -13.70 -17.34 -11.01
C GLN A 169 -12.25 -17.31 -11.50
N CYS A 170 -11.75 -16.14 -11.90
CA CYS A 170 -10.35 -15.99 -12.33
C CYS A 170 -9.39 -16.34 -11.19
N LEU A 171 -9.63 -15.82 -9.98
CA LEU A 171 -8.75 -16.05 -8.83
C LEU A 171 -8.76 -17.51 -8.34
N GLN A 172 -9.93 -18.18 -8.42
CA GLN A 172 -10.06 -19.63 -8.18
C GLN A 172 -9.20 -20.42 -9.17
N GLN A 173 -9.23 -20.04 -10.45
CA GLN A 173 -8.43 -20.69 -11.49
C GLN A 173 -6.93 -20.43 -11.29
N ALA A 174 -6.55 -19.22 -10.87
CA ALA A 174 -5.16 -18.90 -10.51
C ALA A 174 -4.66 -19.81 -9.38
N CYS A 175 -5.44 -19.97 -8.30
CA CYS A 175 -5.11 -20.86 -7.19
C CYS A 175 -5.10 -22.34 -7.60
N THR A 176 -5.91 -22.74 -8.57
CA THR A 176 -5.94 -24.11 -9.10
C THR A 176 -4.68 -24.42 -9.91
N LEU A 177 -4.23 -23.47 -10.74
CA LEU A 177 -3.04 -23.61 -11.58
C LEU A 177 -1.74 -23.50 -10.79
N ALA A 178 -1.73 -22.69 -9.72
CA ALA A 178 -0.60 -22.51 -8.81
C ALA A 178 -1.10 -22.50 -7.36
N PRO A 179 -1.19 -23.68 -6.70
CA PRO A 179 -1.70 -23.80 -5.32
C PRO A 179 -0.93 -23.01 -4.26
N ASP A 180 0.35 -22.72 -4.53
CA ASP A 180 1.27 -21.92 -3.71
C ASP A 180 1.23 -20.42 -4.04
N HIS A 181 0.38 -19.96 -4.95
CA HIS A 181 0.24 -18.54 -5.28
C HIS A 181 -0.55 -17.78 -4.21
N LEU A 182 0.12 -17.42 -3.11
CA LEU A 182 -0.50 -16.81 -1.92
C LEU A 182 -1.26 -15.51 -2.22
N HIS A 183 -0.72 -14.63 -3.06
CA HIS A 183 -1.42 -13.38 -3.43
C HIS A 183 -2.75 -13.63 -4.18
N ALA A 184 -2.85 -14.71 -4.95
CA ALA A 184 -4.10 -15.07 -5.61
C ALA A 184 -5.11 -15.61 -4.59
N ARG A 185 -4.62 -16.35 -3.58
CA ARG A 185 -5.41 -16.89 -2.49
C ARG A 185 -5.95 -15.80 -1.57
N GLU A 186 -5.11 -14.84 -1.19
CA GLU A 186 -5.51 -13.62 -0.50
C GLU A 186 -6.60 -12.90 -1.30
N ALA A 187 -6.35 -12.67 -2.58
CA ALA A 187 -7.28 -11.94 -3.41
C ALA A 187 -8.63 -12.65 -3.59
N LEU A 188 -8.62 -13.99 -3.68
CA LEU A 188 -9.79 -14.85 -3.74
C LEU A 188 -10.61 -14.74 -2.45
N GLY A 189 -9.96 -14.82 -1.29
CA GLY A 189 -10.61 -14.66 0.01
C GLY A 189 -11.35 -13.33 0.13
N THR A 190 -10.69 -12.22 -0.27
CA THR A 190 -11.33 -10.90 -0.32
C THR A 190 -12.49 -10.86 -1.31
N GLY A 191 -12.33 -11.45 -2.51
CA GLY A 191 -13.36 -11.47 -3.54
C GLY A 191 -14.63 -12.21 -3.10
N LEU A 192 -14.48 -13.39 -2.48
CA LEU A 192 -15.58 -14.17 -1.93
C LEU A 192 -16.29 -13.43 -0.80
N TYR A 193 -15.53 -12.78 0.08
CA TYR A 193 -16.13 -11.97 1.13
C TYR A 193 -16.98 -10.84 0.57
N LEU A 194 -16.48 -10.10 -0.41
CA LEU A 194 -17.21 -8.99 -1.04
C LEU A 194 -18.50 -9.43 -1.75
N LEU A 195 -18.63 -10.72 -2.09
CA LEU A 195 -19.85 -11.33 -2.60
C LEU A 195 -20.83 -11.78 -1.49
N GLY A 196 -20.44 -11.68 -0.22
CA GLY A 196 -21.17 -12.23 0.92
C GLY A 196 -20.94 -13.73 1.14
N GLU A 197 -20.03 -14.36 0.39
CA GLU A 197 -19.72 -15.79 0.44
C GLU A 197 -18.74 -16.11 1.59
N HIS A 198 -19.08 -15.69 2.81
CA HIS A 198 -18.17 -15.71 3.97
C HIS A 198 -17.67 -17.12 4.29
N ALA A 199 -18.53 -18.14 4.17
CA ALA A 199 -18.16 -19.53 4.41
C ALA A 199 -17.07 -20.02 3.43
N GLN A 200 -17.13 -19.60 2.16
CA GLN A 200 -16.13 -19.93 1.17
C GLN A 200 -14.82 -19.18 1.43
N ALA A 201 -14.91 -17.88 1.79
CA ALA A 201 -13.74 -17.09 2.17
C ALA A 201 -13.00 -17.73 3.37
N GLN A 202 -13.72 -18.18 4.40
CA GLN A 202 -13.12 -18.90 5.52
C GLN A 202 -12.39 -20.17 5.09
N THR A 203 -12.94 -20.95 4.15
CA THR A 203 -12.25 -22.13 3.61
C THR A 203 -10.94 -21.75 2.94
N VAL A 204 -10.94 -20.69 2.13
CA VAL A 204 -9.72 -20.19 1.47
C VAL A 204 -8.64 -19.80 2.47
N TYR A 205 -9.00 -19.09 3.55
CA TYR A 205 -8.04 -18.71 4.59
C TYR A 205 -7.57 -19.91 5.44
N ARG A 206 -8.43 -20.89 5.73
CA ARG A 206 -8.02 -22.14 6.39
C ARG A 206 -7.04 -22.93 5.53
N ASP A 207 -7.29 -23.01 4.23
CA ASP A 207 -6.37 -23.67 3.29
C ASP A 207 -5.03 -22.92 3.20
N TRP A 208 -5.03 -21.59 3.27
CA TRP A 208 -3.80 -20.81 3.38
C TRP A 208 -3.05 -21.17 4.66
N LEU A 209 -3.71 -21.17 5.81
CA LEU A 209 -3.09 -21.54 7.09
C LEU A 209 -2.60 -22.98 7.14
N ALA A 210 -3.15 -23.88 6.34
CA ALA A 210 -2.65 -25.24 6.20
C ALA A 210 -1.31 -25.29 5.45
N LEU A 211 -1.08 -24.39 4.49
CA LEU A 211 0.19 -24.25 3.77
C LEU A 211 1.22 -23.45 4.58
N GLU A 212 0.77 -22.39 5.25
CA GLU A 212 1.60 -21.50 6.06
C GLU A 212 0.99 -21.31 7.46
N PRO A 213 1.26 -22.26 8.39
CA PRO A 213 0.78 -22.15 9.75
C PRO A 213 1.29 -20.86 10.41
N GLY A 214 0.37 -20.07 10.94
CA GLY A 214 0.70 -18.81 11.62
C GLY A 214 0.88 -17.61 10.69
N ASN A 215 0.55 -17.71 9.39
CA ASN A 215 0.53 -16.55 8.51
C ASN A 215 -0.38 -15.44 9.11
N PRO A 216 0.14 -14.22 9.30
CA PRO A 216 -0.57 -13.17 10.03
C PRO A 216 -1.78 -12.63 9.25
N VAL A 217 -1.68 -12.52 7.92
CA VAL A 217 -2.77 -12.08 7.04
C VAL A 217 -3.89 -13.10 7.04
N ALA A 218 -3.58 -14.37 6.80
CA ALA A 218 -4.59 -15.43 6.78
C ALA A 218 -5.31 -15.58 8.13
N THR A 219 -4.57 -15.50 9.23
CA THR A 219 -5.14 -15.54 10.60
C THR A 219 -6.12 -14.38 10.82
N HIS A 220 -5.69 -13.14 10.50
CA HIS A 220 -6.49 -11.94 10.73
C HIS A 220 -7.75 -11.93 9.87
N MET A 221 -7.62 -12.26 8.58
CA MET A 221 -8.75 -12.27 7.65
C MET A 221 -9.71 -13.44 7.88
N LEU A 222 -9.23 -14.59 8.39
CA LEU A 222 -10.12 -15.67 8.83
C LEU A 222 -11.01 -15.20 9.99
N ALA A 223 -10.46 -14.47 10.95
CA ALA A 223 -11.23 -13.88 12.04
C ALA A 223 -12.22 -12.82 11.53
N ALA A 224 -11.80 -11.98 10.58
CA ALA A 224 -12.65 -10.97 9.95
C ALA A 224 -13.84 -11.57 9.17
N CYS A 225 -13.68 -12.78 8.64
CA CYS A 225 -14.78 -13.53 8.01
C CYS A 225 -15.62 -14.35 9.01
N GLY A 226 -15.42 -14.20 10.32
CA GLY A 226 -16.14 -14.95 11.36
C GLY A 226 -15.71 -16.41 11.53
N GLY A 227 -14.53 -16.78 11.01
CA GLY A 227 -13.99 -18.13 11.11
C GLY A 227 -13.15 -18.39 12.37
N ALA A 228 -12.88 -17.35 13.15
CA ALA A 228 -12.16 -17.35 14.42
C ALA A 228 -12.61 -16.14 15.26
N GLU A 229 -12.29 -16.15 16.56
CA GLU A 229 -12.52 -14.99 17.43
C GLU A 229 -11.59 -13.83 17.02
N PRO A 230 -12.12 -12.62 16.77
CA PRO A 230 -11.30 -11.46 16.47
C PRO A 230 -10.36 -11.14 17.63
N PRO A 231 -9.06 -10.87 17.38
CA PRO A 231 -8.17 -10.45 18.44
C PRO A 231 -8.61 -9.07 19.00
N PRO A 232 -8.13 -8.65 20.18
CA PRO A 232 -8.44 -7.33 20.72
C PRO A 232 -7.83 -6.19 19.88
N ARG A 233 -6.80 -6.48 19.09
CA ARG A 233 -6.26 -5.61 18.04
C ARG A 233 -5.57 -6.46 16.99
N ALA A 234 -5.39 -5.91 15.81
CA ALA A 234 -4.61 -6.54 14.76
C ALA A 234 -3.16 -6.76 15.24
N GLY A 235 -2.57 -7.90 14.86
CA GLY A 235 -1.22 -8.27 15.29
C GLY A 235 -0.13 -7.40 14.65
N ASP A 236 0.99 -7.21 15.34
CA ASP A 236 2.06 -6.31 14.86
C ASP A 236 2.62 -6.72 13.49
N THR A 237 2.79 -8.02 13.28
CA THR A 237 3.29 -8.55 12.00
C THR A 237 2.28 -8.29 10.88
N TYR A 238 0.97 -8.49 11.13
CA TYR A 238 -0.07 -8.20 10.15
C TYR A 238 -0.06 -6.73 9.73
N VAL A 239 -0.11 -5.82 10.71
CA VAL A 239 -0.15 -4.38 10.45
C VAL A 239 1.11 -3.93 9.69
N ARG A 240 2.29 -4.43 10.10
CA ARG A 240 3.55 -4.07 9.46
C ARG A 240 3.64 -4.57 8.02
N GLU A 241 3.31 -5.84 7.76
CA GLU A 241 3.33 -6.41 6.41
C GLU A 241 2.32 -5.73 5.48
N LEU A 242 1.12 -5.44 6.01
CA LEU A 242 0.10 -4.69 5.29
C LEU A 242 0.66 -3.34 4.82
N PHE A 243 1.18 -2.53 5.74
CA PHE A 243 1.58 -1.16 5.42
C PHE A 243 2.95 -1.05 4.74
N ASP A 244 3.91 -1.93 5.03
CA ASP A 244 5.17 -1.97 4.27
C ASP A 244 4.90 -2.36 2.81
N GLY A 245 3.94 -3.27 2.54
CA GLY A 245 3.51 -3.62 1.19
C GLY A 245 2.79 -2.50 0.45
N PHE A 246 2.11 -1.60 1.16
CA PHE A 246 1.43 -0.44 0.57
C PHE A 246 2.28 0.82 0.48
N ALA A 247 3.40 0.93 1.21
CA ALA A 247 4.10 2.20 1.41
C ALA A 247 4.43 2.95 0.10
N ASP A 248 4.76 2.23 -0.98
CA ASP A 248 5.09 2.84 -2.26
C ASP A 248 3.89 3.33 -3.09
N SER A 249 2.69 2.80 -2.86
CA SER A 249 1.44 3.15 -3.56
C SER A 249 0.41 3.87 -2.67
N PHE A 250 0.69 3.99 -1.37
CA PHE A 250 -0.25 4.44 -0.34
C PHE A 250 -0.86 5.82 -0.62
N ASP A 251 -0.02 6.80 -0.94
CA ASP A 251 -0.47 8.18 -1.19
C ASP A 251 -1.35 8.27 -2.45
N GLU A 252 -0.98 7.54 -3.51
CA GLU A 252 -1.74 7.51 -4.76
C GLU A 252 -3.12 6.86 -4.55
N GLN A 253 -3.15 5.73 -3.85
CA GLN A 253 -4.39 5.01 -3.56
C GLN A 253 -5.33 5.81 -2.64
N LEU A 254 -4.82 6.46 -1.59
CA LEU A 254 -5.66 7.23 -0.66
C LEU A 254 -6.16 8.56 -1.24
N LEU A 255 -5.29 9.31 -1.93
CA LEU A 255 -5.61 10.66 -2.39
C LEU A 255 -6.38 10.66 -3.72
N HIS A 256 -6.20 9.66 -4.57
CA HIS A 256 -6.84 9.63 -5.90
C HIS A 256 -7.97 8.61 -6.03
N HIS A 257 -8.10 7.64 -5.13
CA HIS A 257 -9.15 6.61 -5.22
C HIS A 257 -10.10 6.57 -4.04
N LEU A 258 -9.65 7.01 -2.86
CA LEU A 258 -10.43 6.90 -1.63
C LEU A 258 -11.03 8.21 -1.13
N GLU A 259 -10.81 9.35 -1.80
CA GLU A 259 -11.24 10.67 -1.32
C GLU A 259 -10.97 10.82 0.19
N TYR A 260 -9.76 10.42 0.61
CA TYR A 260 -9.43 10.24 2.03
C TYR A 260 -9.40 11.59 2.76
N ARG A 261 -10.24 11.72 3.79
CA ARG A 261 -10.51 12.96 4.52
C ARG A 261 -10.23 12.89 6.01
N ALA A 262 -9.89 11.72 6.57
CA ALA A 262 -9.71 11.56 8.02
C ALA A 262 -8.71 12.57 8.63
N PRO A 263 -7.52 12.87 8.04
CA PRO A 263 -6.60 13.88 8.55
C PRO A 263 -7.24 15.28 8.62
N GLN A 264 -8.00 15.66 7.59
CA GLN A 264 -8.66 16.96 7.51
C GLN A 264 -9.80 17.05 8.52
N ARG A 265 -10.68 16.03 8.59
CA ARG A 265 -11.78 16.00 9.57
C ARG A 265 -11.27 16.02 11.00
N LEU A 266 -10.23 15.26 11.30
CA LEU A 266 -9.60 15.26 12.61
C LEU A 266 -8.95 16.62 12.93
N THR A 267 -8.30 17.25 11.96
CA THR A 267 -7.73 18.60 12.13
C THR A 267 -8.81 19.63 12.44
N GLU A 268 -9.94 19.61 11.74
CA GLU A 268 -11.07 20.51 12.01
C GLU A 268 -11.63 20.31 13.42
N ALA A 269 -11.82 19.05 13.86
CA ALA A 269 -12.28 18.74 15.20
C ALA A 269 -11.29 19.18 16.30
N LEU A 270 -9.99 18.99 16.08
CA LEU A 270 -8.94 19.50 16.97
C LEU A 270 -8.94 21.04 17.00
N ALA A 271 -9.03 21.70 15.85
CA ALA A 271 -9.04 23.16 15.76
C ALA A 271 -10.22 23.78 16.52
N ALA A 272 -11.38 23.09 16.60
CA ALA A 272 -12.54 23.55 17.35
C ALA A 272 -12.32 23.57 18.88
N CYS A 273 -11.34 22.84 19.40
CA CYS A 273 -11.07 22.72 20.84
C CYS A 273 -9.68 23.20 21.29
N LEU A 274 -8.86 23.67 20.34
CA LEU A 274 -7.53 24.24 20.55
C LEU A 274 -7.53 25.76 20.32
N ALA A 275 -6.53 26.43 20.89
CA ALA A 275 -6.27 27.82 20.56
C ALA A 275 -5.83 27.96 19.09
N PRO A 276 -6.03 29.15 18.47
CA PRO A 276 -5.52 29.41 17.12
C PRO A 276 -4.02 29.07 16.98
N PRO A 277 -3.57 28.65 15.78
CA PRO A 277 -2.19 28.27 15.52
C PRO A 277 -1.21 29.36 15.96
N HIS A 278 -0.26 28.98 16.82
CA HIS A 278 0.81 29.85 17.29
C HIS A 278 2.13 29.08 17.48
N ALA A 279 2.24 27.88 16.88
CA ALA A 279 3.39 26.99 16.99
C ALA A 279 3.89 26.81 18.44
N GLY A 280 2.97 26.51 19.36
CA GLY A 280 3.25 26.42 20.80
C GLY A 280 3.08 25.03 21.41
N LEU A 281 2.42 24.10 20.72
CA LEU A 281 2.03 22.80 21.29
C LEU A 281 3.08 21.71 21.05
N ARG A 282 3.19 20.75 21.98
CA ARG A 282 3.84 19.45 21.74
C ARG A 282 2.78 18.49 21.24
N MET A 283 2.91 18.10 19.98
CA MET A 283 1.93 17.26 19.30
C MET A 283 2.54 15.92 18.92
N LEU A 284 1.79 14.86 19.18
CA LEU A 284 2.08 13.51 18.70
C LEU A 284 1.09 13.12 17.61
N ASP A 285 1.62 12.67 16.49
CA ASP A 285 0.89 11.97 15.44
C ASP A 285 1.06 10.47 15.63
N ALA A 286 0.05 9.89 16.28
CA ALA A 286 -0.05 8.50 16.69
C ALA A 286 -0.57 7.64 15.53
N GLY A 287 0.34 6.94 14.86
CA GLY A 287 0.08 6.27 13.59
C GLY A 287 0.20 7.24 12.41
N CYS A 288 1.37 7.85 12.26
CA CYS A 288 1.57 8.95 11.33
C CYS A 288 1.47 8.55 9.84
N GLY A 289 1.53 7.26 9.51
CA GLY A 289 1.50 6.76 8.15
C GLY A 289 2.58 7.43 7.29
N THR A 290 2.20 7.89 6.10
CA THR A 290 3.08 8.64 5.18
C THR A 290 3.22 10.14 5.54
N GLY A 291 2.71 10.57 6.69
CA GLY A 291 2.86 11.93 7.20
C GLY A 291 1.79 12.92 6.73
N LEU A 292 0.58 12.46 6.42
CA LEU A 292 -0.51 13.30 5.91
C LEU A 292 -0.95 14.40 6.88
N CYS A 293 -0.84 14.16 8.19
CA CYS A 293 -1.19 15.14 9.22
C CYS A 293 -0.12 16.22 9.41
N ALA A 294 1.14 15.97 9.04
CA ALA A 294 2.26 16.88 9.28
C ALA A 294 2.02 18.33 8.80
N PRO A 295 1.65 18.59 7.53
CA PRO A 295 1.40 19.94 7.06
C PRO A 295 0.19 20.60 7.72
N LEU A 296 -0.78 19.82 8.20
CA LEU A 296 -1.98 20.31 8.86
C LEU A 296 -1.71 20.75 10.31
N TRP A 297 -0.84 20.03 11.01
CA TRP A 297 -0.59 20.25 12.45
C TRP A 297 0.66 21.06 12.74
N ARG A 298 1.61 21.14 11.80
CA ARG A 298 2.82 21.97 11.96
C ARG A 298 2.55 23.42 12.40
N PRO A 299 1.50 24.12 11.92
CA PRO A 299 1.20 25.49 12.38
C PRO A 299 0.85 25.59 13.88
N TYR A 300 0.34 24.50 14.48
CA TYR A 300 0.00 24.44 15.90
C TYR A 300 1.19 24.02 16.77
N ALA A 301 2.04 23.14 16.22
CA ALA A 301 3.11 22.50 16.95
C ALA A 301 4.36 23.38 17.01
N HIS A 302 4.99 23.47 18.19
CA HIS A 302 6.42 23.79 18.28
C HIS A 302 7.27 22.51 18.17
N GLN A 303 6.73 21.39 18.66
CA GLN A 303 7.29 20.06 18.53
C GLN A 303 6.24 19.13 17.94
N LEU A 304 6.54 18.50 16.80
CA LEU A 304 5.70 17.53 16.15
C LEU A 304 6.47 16.21 15.99
N VAL A 305 6.00 15.17 16.65
CA VAL A 305 6.58 13.82 16.55
C VAL A 305 5.58 12.88 15.90
N GLY A 306 6.05 12.05 14.99
CA GLY A 306 5.25 10.98 14.40
C GLY A 306 5.75 9.62 14.86
N VAL A 307 4.82 8.71 15.15
CA VAL A 307 5.12 7.31 15.45
C VAL A 307 4.28 6.42 14.54
N ASP A 308 4.89 5.39 13.98
CA ASP A 308 4.18 4.37 13.21
C ASP A 308 4.84 3.01 13.43
N LEU A 309 4.09 1.93 13.27
CA LEU A 309 4.63 0.58 13.38
C LEU A 309 5.43 0.18 12.12
N SER A 310 5.09 0.74 10.96
CA SER A 310 5.69 0.44 9.66
C SER A 310 6.95 1.29 9.41
N PRO A 311 8.14 0.65 9.24
CA PRO A 311 9.33 1.35 8.78
C PRO A 311 9.15 2.02 7.41
N GLY A 312 8.41 1.39 6.50
CA GLY A 312 8.12 1.92 5.17
C GLY A 312 7.32 3.24 5.24
N MET A 313 6.27 3.26 6.05
CA MET A 313 5.47 4.47 6.30
C MET A 313 6.31 5.59 6.91
N VAL A 314 7.12 5.29 7.94
CA VAL A 314 8.04 6.27 8.54
C VAL A 314 9.05 6.81 7.51
N ALA A 315 9.55 5.98 6.60
CA ALA A 315 10.43 6.45 5.55
C ALA A 315 9.74 7.45 4.61
N LYS A 316 8.48 7.20 4.23
CA LYS A 316 7.67 8.12 3.43
C LYS A 316 7.33 9.42 4.19
N ALA A 317 6.96 9.32 5.46
CA ALA A 317 6.75 10.49 6.32
C ALA A 317 8.01 11.35 6.44
N ARG A 318 9.19 10.72 6.53
CA ARG A 318 10.48 11.43 6.53
C ARG A 318 10.74 12.15 5.21
N GLN A 319 10.43 11.53 4.08
CA GLN A 319 10.55 12.15 2.76
C GLN A 319 9.61 13.35 2.60
N ARG A 320 8.39 13.25 3.14
CA ARG A 320 7.39 14.33 3.13
C ARG A 320 7.81 15.52 4.00
N GLY A 321 8.42 15.25 5.15
CA GLY A 321 8.89 16.27 6.09
C GLY A 321 7.78 16.86 6.98
N GLY A 322 8.17 17.76 7.89
CA GLY A 322 7.26 18.45 8.83
C GLY A 322 7.36 17.95 10.28
N TYR A 323 7.91 16.76 10.51
CA TYR A 323 8.18 16.20 11.84
C TYR A 323 9.58 16.57 12.36
N ASP A 324 9.67 16.87 13.65
CA ASP A 324 10.94 17.06 14.35
C ASP A 324 11.60 15.72 14.69
N ARG A 325 10.77 14.69 14.92
CA ARG A 325 11.22 13.31 15.16
C ARG A 325 10.20 12.32 14.60
N LEU A 326 10.72 11.19 14.12
CA LEU A 326 9.92 10.07 13.63
C LEU A 326 10.43 8.78 14.26
N GLU A 327 9.51 7.97 14.76
CA GLU A 327 9.80 6.72 15.47
C GLU A 327 9.07 5.53 14.86
N VAL A 328 9.76 4.39 14.82
CA VAL A 328 9.17 3.10 14.46
C VAL A 328 8.88 2.36 15.76
N ALA A 329 7.61 2.27 16.15
CA ALA A 329 7.20 1.62 17.40
C ALA A 329 5.73 1.16 17.35
N GLU A 330 5.39 0.15 18.16
CA GLU A 330 3.99 -0.17 18.44
C GLU A 330 3.38 0.94 19.30
N LEU A 331 2.22 1.45 18.86
CA LEU A 331 1.65 2.68 19.38
C LEU A 331 1.35 2.61 20.89
N THR A 332 0.76 1.51 21.36
CA THR A 332 0.40 1.37 22.78
C THR A 332 1.64 1.33 23.66
N ALA A 333 2.64 0.55 23.27
CA ALA A 333 3.93 0.46 23.95
C ALA A 333 4.66 1.82 23.96
N TYR A 334 4.66 2.53 22.83
CA TYR A 334 5.25 3.87 22.74
C TYR A 334 4.57 4.85 23.71
N LEU A 335 3.24 4.91 23.71
CA LEU A 335 2.46 5.78 24.59
C LEU A 335 2.68 5.45 26.07
N HIS A 336 2.76 4.17 26.42
CA HIS A 336 2.97 3.74 27.81
C HIS A 336 4.35 4.17 28.36
N ALA A 337 5.35 4.32 27.49
CA ALA A 337 6.67 4.82 27.86
C ALA A 337 6.72 6.34 28.04
N GLN A 338 5.64 7.08 27.71
CA GLN A 338 5.56 8.53 27.88
C GLN A 338 4.79 8.90 29.15
N HIS A 339 5.18 10.01 29.77
CA HIS A 339 4.51 10.53 30.97
C HIS A 339 4.29 12.03 30.83
N ALA A 340 3.03 12.46 30.67
CA ALA A 340 2.62 13.86 30.57
C ALA A 340 3.51 14.71 29.63
N GLN A 341 3.84 14.17 28.46
CA GLN A 341 4.73 14.81 27.48
C GLN A 341 3.99 15.59 26.41
N TRP A 342 2.74 15.20 26.10
CA TRP A 342 2.03 15.73 24.94
C TRP A 342 0.90 16.65 25.35
N ASP A 343 0.79 17.78 24.68
CA ASP A 343 -0.35 18.68 24.85
C ASP A 343 -1.51 18.23 23.95
N VAL A 344 -1.18 17.65 22.79
CA VAL A 344 -2.14 17.03 21.87
C VAL A 344 -1.61 15.70 21.35
N ILE A 345 -2.47 14.69 21.33
CA ILE A 345 -2.24 13.43 20.60
C ILE A 345 -3.33 13.32 19.55
N GLY A 346 -2.94 13.12 18.29
CA GLY A 346 -3.85 12.89 17.16
C GLY A 346 -3.61 11.53 16.53
N SER A 347 -4.66 10.80 16.16
CA SER A 347 -4.58 9.51 15.47
C SER A 347 -5.64 9.39 14.37
N ALA A 348 -5.27 9.64 13.12
CA ALA A 348 -6.16 9.49 11.97
C ALA A 348 -6.05 8.06 11.39
N ASP A 349 -7.17 7.33 11.35
CA ASP A 349 -7.33 6.02 10.69
C ASP A 349 -6.35 4.92 11.13
N THR A 350 -5.79 5.03 12.35
CA THR A 350 -4.93 4.00 12.96
C THR A 350 -5.69 3.13 13.96
N LEU A 351 -6.61 3.72 14.74
CA LEU A 351 -7.37 2.97 15.74
C LEU A 351 -8.42 2.02 15.15
N VAL A 352 -8.61 2.06 13.83
CA VAL A 352 -9.37 1.04 13.07
C VAL A 352 -8.69 -0.33 13.07
N TYR A 353 -7.47 -0.47 13.59
CA TYR A 353 -6.82 -1.77 13.82
C TYR A 353 -6.90 -2.22 15.28
N PHE A 354 -7.65 -1.50 16.13
CA PHE A 354 -7.83 -1.80 17.54
C PHE A 354 -9.29 -2.12 17.81
N GLY A 355 -9.60 -3.38 18.11
CA GLY A 355 -10.94 -3.76 18.53
C GLY A 355 -11.25 -3.18 19.92
N ALA A 356 -10.43 -3.54 20.91
CA ALA A 356 -10.47 -2.97 22.24
C ALA A 356 -9.72 -1.62 22.27
N LEU A 357 -10.47 -0.52 22.34
CA LEU A 357 -9.89 0.83 22.37
C LEU A 357 -9.32 1.21 23.75
N GLN A 358 -9.87 0.67 24.84
CA GLN A 358 -9.51 1.10 26.20
C GLN A 358 -8.00 1.06 26.50
N PRO A 359 -7.22 0.02 26.16
CA PRO A 359 -5.79 -0.02 26.48
C PRO A 359 -4.99 1.12 25.83
N VAL A 360 -5.23 1.41 24.55
CA VAL A 360 -4.53 2.48 23.84
C VAL A 360 -4.99 3.86 24.29
N LEU A 361 -6.29 4.03 24.60
CA LEU A 361 -6.81 5.28 25.14
C LEU A 361 -6.28 5.58 26.55
N ALA A 362 -6.14 4.55 27.41
CA ALA A 362 -5.55 4.71 28.74
C ALA A 362 -4.05 5.07 28.65
N ALA A 363 -3.31 4.45 27.72
CA ALA A 363 -1.92 4.83 27.46
C ALA A 363 -1.81 6.28 26.95
N ALA A 364 -2.69 6.69 26.03
CA ALA A 364 -2.75 8.07 25.55
C ALA A 364 -3.07 9.07 26.68
N ALA A 365 -4.01 8.73 27.56
CA ALA A 365 -4.35 9.56 28.72
C ALA A 365 -3.14 9.77 29.66
N GLY A 366 -2.32 8.75 29.91
CA GLY A 366 -1.10 8.87 30.70
C GLY A 366 0.03 9.65 30.01
N ALA A 367 0.06 9.63 28.67
CA ALA A 367 1.03 10.35 27.86
C ALA A 367 0.70 11.85 27.71
N LEU A 368 -0.58 12.23 27.85
CA LEU A 368 -1.06 13.61 27.79
C LEU A 368 -0.76 14.38 29.08
N THR A 369 -0.51 15.69 28.95
CA THR A 369 -0.50 16.62 30.09
C THR A 369 -1.89 16.77 30.70
N PRO A 370 -2.00 17.25 31.96
CA PRO A 370 -3.28 17.67 32.53
C PRO A 370 -3.98 18.72 31.65
N GLY A 371 -5.23 18.46 31.25
CA GLY A 371 -5.97 19.28 30.30
C GLY A 371 -5.57 19.10 28.82
N GLY A 372 -4.65 18.19 28.51
CA GLY A 372 -4.25 17.82 27.15
C GLY A 372 -5.38 17.15 26.36
N VAL A 373 -5.31 17.27 25.04
CA VAL A 373 -6.39 16.84 24.12
C VAL A 373 -5.98 15.60 23.33
N LEU A 374 -6.84 14.60 23.32
CA LEU A 374 -6.79 13.46 22.41
C LEU A 374 -7.77 13.68 21.27
N GLY A 375 -7.32 13.51 20.03
CA GLY A 375 -8.19 13.40 18.86
C GLY A 375 -7.93 12.10 18.11
N PHE A 376 -8.97 11.40 17.67
CA PHE A 376 -8.80 10.22 16.82
C PHE A 376 -10.01 9.95 15.94
N THR A 377 -9.82 9.08 14.94
CA THR A 377 -10.91 8.55 14.13
C THR A 377 -10.98 7.02 14.22
N VAL A 378 -12.19 6.47 14.19
CA VAL A 378 -12.48 5.04 14.04
C VAL A 378 -13.64 4.85 13.06
N GLU A 379 -13.79 3.67 12.47
CA GLU A 379 -14.94 3.39 11.62
C GLU A 379 -16.22 3.19 12.44
N ALA A 380 -17.34 3.64 11.90
CA ALA A 380 -18.62 3.62 12.59
C ALA A 380 -19.32 2.28 12.39
N LEU A 381 -19.79 1.71 13.49
CA LEU A 381 -20.79 0.64 13.51
C LEU A 381 -22.13 1.23 13.97
N ASP A 382 -23.15 1.14 13.11
CA ASP A 382 -24.50 1.65 13.38
C ASP A 382 -25.27 0.64 14.25
N GLU A 383 -24.86 0.55 15.51
CA GLU A 383 -25.45 -0.33 16.53
C GLU A 383 -25.63 0.46 17.83
N PRO A 384 -26.77 0.31 18.54
CA PRO A 384 -27.03 1.07 19.76
C PRO A 384 -26.23 0.56 20.97
N ASP A 385 -25.91 -0.73 20.98
CA ASP A 385 -25.24 -1.40 22.09
C ASP A 385 -23.71 -1.27 22.01
N ASP A 386 -23.02 -1.53 23.13
CA ASP A 386 -21.56 -1.63 23.16
C ASP A 386 -21.11 -2.83 22.32
N ARG A 387 -20.67 -2.54 21.08
CA ARG A 387 -20.33 -3.54 20.08
C ARG A 387 -19.12 -3.08 19.27
N VAL A 388 -18.26 -4.04 19.00
CA VAL A 388 -17.14 -3.92 18.07
C VAL A 388 -17.21 -5.07 17.08
N GLU A 389 -16.90 -4.79 15.82
CA GLU A 389 -16.91 -5.78 14.75
C GLU A 389 -15.61 -5.68 13.96
N LEU A 390 -14.96 -6.82 13.71
CA LEU A 390 -13.89 -6.90 12.72
C LEU A 390 -14.53 -7.14 11.36
N ASP A 391 -14.63 -6.07 10.57
CA ASP A 391 -15.12 -6.10 9.19
C ASP A 391 -14.07 -6.77 8.30
N ALA A 392 -14.47 -7.41 7.20
CA ALA A 392 -13.49 -8.10 6.34
C ALA A 392 -12.82 -7.24 5.27
N SER A 393 -12.91 -5.92 5.40
CA SER A 393 -11.80 -5.03 5.06
C SER A 393 -10.55 -5.28 5.91
N GLY A 394 -10.65 -6.04 7.01
CA GLY A 394 -9.59 -6.26 8.00
C GLY A 394 -9.55 -5.19 9.10
N ARG A 395 -10.54 -4.28 9.12
CA ARG A 395 -10.62 -3.14 10.03
C ARG A 395 -11.74 -3.31 11.05
N TYR A 396 -11.54 -2.79 12.25
CA TYR A 396 -12.54 -2.74 13.28
C TYR A 396 -13.47 -1.55 13.08
N ARG A 397 -14.75 -1.80 13.29
CA ARG A 397 -15.83 -0.82 13.36
C ARG A 397 -16.36 -0.79 14.78
N HIS A 398 -16.61 0.40 15.30
CA HIS A 398 -16.97 0.61 16.70
C HIS A 398 -18.32 1.29 16.81
N SER A 399 -19.17 0.80 17.70
CA SER A 399 -20.42 1.48 18.01
C SER A 399 -20.16 2.76 18.79
N HIS A 400 -21.09 3.70 18.72
CA HIS A 400 -21.04 4.92 19.51
C HIS A 400 -20.92 4.62 21.02
N ALA A 401 -21.64 3.61 21.50
CA ALA A 401 -21.60 3.18 22.90
C ALA A 401 -20.22 2.64 23.30
N HIS A 402 -19.58 1.83 22.44
CA HIS A 402 -18.24 1.29 22.67
C HIS A 402 -17.19 2.39 22.82
N VAL A 403 -17.19 3.38 21.91
CA VAL A 403 -16.24 4.51 21.96
C VAL A 403 -16.39 5.30 23.26
N ARG A 404 -17.63 5.57 23.69
CA ARG A 404 -17.90 6.27 24.95
C ARG A 404 -17.45 5.48 26.18
N ALA A 405 -17.73 4.18 26.21
CA ALA A 405 -17.31 3.31 27.30
C ALA A 405 -15.79 3.26 27.41
N ALA A 406 -15.08 3.16 26.28
CA ALA A 406 -13.62 3.15 26.24
C ALA A 406 -13.00 4.47 26.70
N LEU A 407 -13.55 5.63 26.30
CA LEU A 407 -13.13 6.94 26.80
C LEU A 407 -13.31 7.06 28.32
N GLN A 408 -14.48 6.67 28.83
CA GLN A 408 -14.76 6.68 30.26
C GLN A 408 -13.82 5.76 31.03
N GLY A 409 -13.58 4.54 30.53
CA GLY A 409 -12.65 3.57 31.11
C GLY A 409 -11.19 4.02 31.10
N ALA A 410 -10.84 4.97 30.22
CA ALA A 410 -9.52 5.61 30.16
C ALA A 410 -9.43 6.90 31.00
N GLY A 411 -10.52 7.34 31.63
CA GLY A 411 -10.55 8.60 32.40
C GLY A 411 -10.54 9.87 31.53
N LEU A 412 -10.88 9.75 30.24
CA LEU A 412 -10.93 10.86 29.30
C LEU A 412 -12.35 11.44 29.25
N GLN A 413 -12.44 12.77 29.28
CA GLN A 413 -13.70 13.50 29.17
C GLN A 413 -13.98 13.81 27.69
N PRO A 414 -15.06 13.28 27.08
CA PRO A 414 -15.40 13.57 25.70
C PRO A 414 -15.67 15.07 25.50
N ILE A 415 -15.06 15.66 24.48
CA ILE A 415 -15.35 17.02 23.98
C ILE A 415 -16.35 16.93 22.81
N GLY A 416 -16.03 16.08 21.83
CA GLY A 416 -16.83 15.85 20.63
C GLY A 416 -16.76 14.39 20.18
N LEU A 417 -17.86 13.88 19.65
CA LEU A 417 -17.97 12.54 19.08
C LEU A 417 -19.02 12.63 17.97
N GLU A 418 -18.54 12.85 16.75
CA GLU A 418 -19.38 13.19 15.60
C GLU A 418 -19.26 12.10 14.52
N LEU A 419 -20.39 11.78 13.88
CA LEU A 419 -20.40 10.89 12.72
C LEU A 419 -20.02 11.69 11.47
N ASP A 420 -19.07 11.19 10.70
CA ASP A 420 -18.63 11.84 9.47
C ASP A 420 -18.24 10.82 8.40
N VAL A 421 -17.98 11.29 7.18
CA VAL A 421 -17.42 10.51 6.09
C VAL A 421 -15.90 10.65 6.11
N LEU A 422 -15.21 9.58 6.46
CA LEU A 422 -13.74 9.57 6.55
C LEU A 422 -13.08 9.37 5.19
N ARG A 423 -13.74 8.62 4.30
CA ARG A 423 -13.28 8.28 2.95
C ARG A 423 -14.45 7.76 2.11
N SER A 424 -14.21 7.61 0.81
CA SER A 424 -15.08 6.94 -0.15
C SER A 424 -14.43 5.64 -0.59
N GLU A 425 -15.14 4.51 -0.51
CA GLU A 425 -14.69 3.23 -1.04
C GLU A 425 -15.64 2.80 -2.15
N ARG A 426 -15.13 2.67 -3.38
CA ARG A 426 -15.93 2.31 -4.57
C ARG A 426 -17.14 3.23 -4.78
N GLY A 427 -16.97 4.52 -4.47
CA GLY A 427 -18.02 5.53 -4.58
C GLY A 427 -19.06 5.48 -3.44
N GLN A 428 -18.87 4.61 -2.44
CA GLN A 428 -19.70 4.57 -1.24
C GLN A 428 -19.00 5.26 -0.07
N PRO A 429 -19.70 6.08 0.71
CA PRO A 429 -19.10 6.72 1.87
C PRO A 429 -18.77 5.68 2.95
N VAL A 430 -17.56 5.75 3.48
CA VAL A 430 -17.19 5.06 4.71
C VAL A 430 -17.34 6.03 5.86
N HIS A 431 -18.31 5.72 6.72
CA HIS A 431 -18.60 6.52 7.90
C HIS A 431 -17.66 6.16 9.06
N GLY A 432 -17.30 7.18 9.83
CA GLY A 432 -16.50 7.00 11.03
C GLY A 432 -16.82 8.03 12.11
N TRP A 433 -16.44 7.69 13.33
CA TRP A 433 -16.52 8.60 14.46
C TRP A 433 -15.27 9.47 14.49
N VAL A 434 -15.45 10.79 14.45
CA VAL A 434 -14.40 11.79 14.72
C VAL A 434 -14.53 12.18 16.18
N VAL A 435 -13.50 11.85 16.96
CA VAL A 435 -13.56 11.91 18.41
C VAL A 435 -12.53 12.91 18.91
N THR A 436 -12.93 13.77 19.84
CA THR A 436 -12.04 14.61 20.64
C THR A 436 -12.38 14.43 22.12
N ALA A 437 -11.35 14.32 22.95
CA ALA A 437 -11.49 14.15 24.39
C ALA A 437 -10.34 14.85 25.13
N ARG A 438 -10.52 15.10 26.43
CA ARG A 438 -9.52 15.76 27.27
C ARG A 438 -9.18 14.94 28.49
N THR A 439 -7.93 15.00 28.94
CA THR A 439 -7.60 14.61 30.30
C THR A 439 -8.20 15.59 31.31
N PRO A 440 -8.47 15.18 32.56
CA PRO A 440 -8.88 16.09 33.61
C PRO A 440 -7.87 17.26 33.76
N GLY A 441 -8.36 18.46 34.03
CA GLY A 441 -7.51 19.61 34.31
C GLY A 441 -6.70 19.44 35.60
N PRO A 442 -5.65 20.26 35.82
CA PRO A 442 -4.99 20.31 37.11
C PRO A 442 -6.01 20.68 38.20
N ALA A 443 -6.01 19.91 39.29
CA ALA A 443 -6.88 20.10 40.44
C ALA A 443 -6.64 21.42 41.17
#